data_AF-A0A0D6TIN3-F1
#
_entry.id   AF-A0A0D6TIN3-F1
#
_cell.length_a   1.000
_cell.length_b   1.000
_cell.length_c   1.000
_cell.angle_alpha   90.00
_cell.angle_beta   90.00
_cell.angle_gamma   90.00
#
_symmetry.space_group_name_H-M   'P 1'
#
loop_
_entity.id
_entity.type
_entity.pdbx_description
1 polymer ?
#
loop_
_entity_poly.entity_id
_entity_poly.type
_entity_poly.pdbx_seq_one_letter_code
_entity_poly.pdbx_strand_id
1 'polypeptide(L)'
;MTSKRIKIILFCFSMLIIVGFSIFLLLSFTTENVAQTKKNTTIDYTKYGSILLTIVGKRADNIDFTNSSLFKFVPIEKSDYKNQNILVKEGNTLSFYALRFLYLPGDTRQESNISFRLKVIDANLPTQKLVMDRVNINEFAIVNEDLKYFFLNDSFNTDSVNDGVTNFKISNYNFNEKTGKLQFVFSFNVDGENNETGNDMAIIGNVDVVVL
;
A
#
# COMPACT_ATOMS: atom_id res chain seq x y z
N MET A 1 3.50 10.52 -93.36
CA MET A 1 3.46 11.84 -92.67
C MET A 1 2.50 11.75 -91.50
N THR A 2 2.97 12.11 -90.29
CA THR A 2 2.23 12.46 -89.03
C THR A 2 1.22 11.42 -88.49
N SER A 3 1.44 10.66 -87.40
CA SER A 3 1.94 10.94 -86.04
C SER A 3 1.33 12.18 -85.38
N LYS A 4 0.28 11.95 -84.56
CA LYS A 4 -0.12 12.73 -83.37
C LYS A 4 -1.48 12.19 -82.89
N ARG A 5 -1.48 11.28 -81.90
CA ARG A 5 -2.61 11.05 -80.95
C ARG A 5 -2.38 9.85 -80.00
N ILE A 6 -1.23 9.75 -79.34
CA ILE A 6 -1.08 8.87 -78.15
C ILE A 6 -0.11 9.54 -77.18
N LYS A 7 -0.56 10.53 -76.41
CA LYS A 7 0.19 11.12 -75.28
C LYS A 7 -0.70 11.56 -74.11
N ILE A 8 -1.88 10.94 -73.93
CA ILE A 8 -2.80 11.30 -72.82
C ILE A 8 -3.25 10.06 -71.99
N ILE A 9 -2.76 8.85 -72.27
CA ILE A 9 -3.09 7.65 -71.48
C ILE A 9 -1.83 7.06 -70.81
N LEU A 10 -0.90 7.91 -70.39
CA LEU A 10 0.28 7.47 -69.64
C LEU A 10 0.64 8.43 -68.49
N PHE A 11 -0.36 9.11 -67.92
CA PHE A 11 -0.18 9.93 -66.72
C PHE A 11 -1.13 9.56 -65.57
N CYS A 12 -2.17 8.76 -65.82
CA CYS A 12 -3.07 8.28 -64.76
C CYS A 12 -2.68 6.92 -64.16
N PHE A 13 -1.74 6.18 -64.77
CA PHE A 13 -1.31 4.88 -64.25
C PHE A 13 -0.10 4.93 -63.31
N SER A 14 0.72 5.99 -63.37
CA SER A 14 1.85 6.14 -62.43
C SER A 14 1.44 6.75 -61.09
N MET A 15 0.35 7.52 -61.05
CA MET A 15 -0.14 8.10 -59.79
C MET A 15 -0.94 7.11 -58.93
N LEU A 16 -1.51 6.07 -59.54
CA LEU A 16 -2.25 5.04 -58.80
C LEU A 16 -1.32 4.05 -58.06
N ILE A 17 -0.10 3.83 -58.58
CA ILE A 17 0.87 2.91 -57.99
C ILE A 17 1.59 3.52 -56.78
N ILE A 18 1.80 4.85 -56.76
CA ILE A 18 2.44 5.53 -55.63
C ILE A 18 1.49 5.63 -54.42
N VAL A 19 0.19 5.84 -54.64
CA VAL A 19 -0.79 5.91 -53.54
C VAL A 19 -1.05 4.52 -52.93
N GLY A 20 -1.05 3.46 -53.75
CA GLY A 20 -1.23 2.09 -53.26
C GLY A 20 -0.07 1.60 -52.38
N PHE A 21 1.17 1.95 -52.72
CA PHE A 21 2.34 1.52 -51.94
C PHE A 21 2.49 2.27 -50.61
N SER A 22 2.09 3.56 -50.56
CA SER A 22 2.07 4.32 -49.30
C SER A 22 0.95 3.88 -48.36
N ILE A 23 -0.22 3.48 -48.87
CA ILE A 23 -1.32 2.94 -48.05
C ILE A 23 -0.98 1.55 -47.52
N PHE A 24 -0.30 0.72 -48.32
CA PHE A 24 0.14 -0.59 -47.85
C PHE A 24 1.25 -0.49 -46.80
N LEU A 25 2.18 0.47 -46.93
CA LEU A 25 3.18 0.73 -45.89
C LEU A 25 2.55 1.30 -44.60
N LEU A 26 1.56 2.20 -44.71
CA LEU A 26 0.83 2.72 -43.54
C LEU A 26 0.04 1.61 -42.82
N LEU A 27 -0.58 0.69 -43.57
CA LEU A 27 -1.31 -0.43 -43.00
C LEU A 27 -0.36 -1.41 -42.27
N SER A 28 0.81 -1.72 -42.83
CA SER A 28 1.81 -2.56 -42.15
C SER A 28 2.34 -1.92 -40.86
N PHE A 29 2.53 -0.59 -40.84
CA PHE A 29 2.94 0.15 -39.64
C PHE A 29 1.83 0.26 -38.58
N THR A 30 0.56 0.14 -38.97
CA THR A 30 -0.56 0.10 -38.02
C THR A 30 -0.85 -1.30 -37.47
N THR A 31 -0.50 -2.37 -38.20
CA THR A 31 -0.79 -3.75 -37.76
C THR A 31 0.31 -4.39 -36.91
N GLU A 32 1.55 -3.90 -36.96
CA GLU A 32 2.62 -4.42 -36.09
C GLU A 32 2.74 -3.73 -34.71
N ASN A 33 2.01 -2.63 -34.46
CA ASN A 33 1.98 -1.96 -33.15
C ASN A 33 0.80 -2.36 -32.24
N VAL A 34 0.03 -3.39 -32.58
CA VAL A 34 -1.04 -3.91 -31.70
C VAL A 34 -0.59 -5.18 -30.95
N ALA A 35 0.65 -5.62 -31.12
CA ALA A 35 1.24 -6.71 -30.34
C ALA A 35 1.85 -6.23 -29.01
N GLN A 36 1.13 -5.43 -28.23
CA GLN A 36 1.21 -5.45 -26.77
C GLN A 36 -0.15 -5.08 -26.20
N THR A 37 -1.11 -6.00 -26.29
CA THR A 37 -2.04 -6.15 -25.16
C THR A 37 -1.18 -6.44 -23.94
N LYS A 38 -0.76 -5.38 -23.23
CA LYS A 38 -0.46 -5.42 -21.81
C LYS A 38 -1.56 -6.28 -21.24
N LYS A 39 -1.23 -7.49 -20.80
CA LYS A 39 -2.13 -8.29 -19.99
C LYS A 39 -2.44 -7.38 -18.81
N ASN A 40 -3.59 -6.69 -18.87
CA ASN A 40 -4.12 -5.89 -17.78
C ASN A 40 -4.44 -6.88 -16.68
N THR A 41 -3.39 -7.32 -16.00
CA THR A 41 -3.47 -8.05 -14.77
C THR A 41 -3.90 -6.97 -13.80
N THR A 42 -5.21 -6.85 -13.56
CA THR A 42 -5.71 -6.00 -12.49
C THR A 42 -4.99 -6.42 -11.23
N ILE A 43 -4.08 -5.59 -10.74
CA ILE A 43 -3.38 -5.85 -9.50
C ILE A 43 -4.42 -5.63 -8.40
N ASP A 44 -4.81 -6.71 -7.74
CA ASP A 44 -5.60 -6.60 -6.51
C ASP A 44 -4.66 -6.19 -5.38
N TYR A 45 -4.69 -4.90 -5.05
CA TYR A 45 -3.88 -4.30 -3.98
C TYR A 45 -4.40 -4.63 -2.57
N THR A 46 -5.55 -5.31 -2.46
CA THR A 46 -6.20 -5.65 -1.19
C THR A 46 -6.05 -7.12 -0.78
N LYS A 47 -5.60 -7.98 -1.70
CA LYS A 47 -5.45 -9.43 -1.45
C LYS A 47 -4.51 -9.80 -0.31
N TYR A 48 -3.68 -8.86 0.16
CA TYR A 48 -2.74 -9.08 1.25
C TYR A 48 -3.35 -8.79 2.62
N GLY A 49 -4.66 -8.58 2.71
CA GLY A 49 -5.36 -8.32 3.97
C GLY A 49 -5.21 -6.87 4.43
N SER A 50 -5.53 -6.62 5.70
CA SER A 50 -5.77 -5.29 6.23
C SER A 50 -5.36 -5.14 7.70
N ILE A 51 -5.27 -3.87 8.12
CA ILE A 51 -5.11 -3.47 9.51
C ILE A 51 -6.28 -2.52 9.83
N LEU A 52 -7.13 -2.92 10.77
CA LEU A 52 -8.16 -2.03 11.33
C LEU A 52 -7.54 -1.28 12.51
N LEU A 53 -7.36 0.02 12.35
CA LEU A 53 -6.83 0.91 13.37
C LEU A 53 -7.99 1.61 14.07
N THR A 54 -8.00 1.59 15.40
CA THR A 54 -8.93 2.35 16.23
C THR A 54 -8.15 3.21 17.21
N ILE A 55 -8.50 4.49 17.28
CA ILE A 55 -7.86 5.48 18.14
C ILE A 55 -8.95 6.16 18.97
N VAL A 56 -8.73 6.24 20.27
CA VAL A 56 -9.63 6.88 21.23
C VAL A 56 -8.81 7.89 22.04
N GLY A 57 -9.33 9.09 22.24
CA GLY A 57 -8.62 10.09 23.03
C GLY A 57 -9.39 11.41 23.09
N LYS A 58 -8.67 12.48 23.42
CA LYS A 58 -9.16 13.87 23.40
C LYS A 58 -8.33 14.70 22.45
N ARG A 59 -8.96 15.66 21.79
CA ARG A 59 -8.24 16.66 21.00
C ARG A 59 -7.66 17.75 21.90
N ALA A 60 -6.85 18.63 21.31
CA ALA A 60 -6.28 19.79 21.99
C ALA A 60 -7.32 20.74 22.63
N ASP A 61 -8.56 20.76 22.14
CA ASP A 61 -9.68 21.51 22.74
C ASP A 61 -10.52 20.69 23.73
N ASN A 62 -9.99 19.56 24.22
CA ASN A 62 -10.57 18.66 25.22
C ASN A 62 -11.87 17.97 24.81
N ILE A 63 -12.19 17.94 23.51
CA ILE A 63 -13.32 17.18 22.99
C ILE A 63 -12.88 15.72 22.77
N ASP A 64 -13.66 14.78 23.31
CA ASP A 64 -13.44 13.35 23.11
C ASP A 64 -13.62 12.98 21.62
N PHE A 65 -12.81 12.04 21.14
CA PHE A 65 -12.95 11.47 19.82
C PHE A 65 -12.75 9.96 19.83
N THR A 66 -13.33 9.30 18.83
CA THR A 66 -13.02 7.92 18.47
C THR A 66 -13.00 7.84 16.96
N ASN A 67 -11.90 7.34 16.41
CA ASN A 67 -11.77 7.11 14.97
C ASN A 67 -11.41 5.65 14.71
N SER A 68 -12.05 5.05 13.72
CA SER A 68 -11.74 3.70 13.26
C SER A 68 -11.62 3.68 11.74
N SER A 69 -10.49 3.18 11.23
CA SER A 69 -10.17 3.18 9.80
C SER A 69 -9.50 1.87 9.37
N LEU A 70 -9.88 1.38 8.20
CA LEU A 70 -9.38 0.13 7.65
C LEU A 70 -8.32 0.38 6.57
N PHE A 71 -7.07 0.10 6.89
CA PHE A 71 -5.94 0.18 5.97
C PHE A 71 -5.78 -1.15 5.24
N LYS A 72 -5.93 -1.18 3.91
CA LYS A 72 -6.01 -2.44 3.15
C LYS A 72 -5.20 -2.49 1.87
N PHE A 73 -4.62 -1.37 1.44
CA PHE A 73 -3.89 -1.33 0.18
C PHE A 73 -2.39 -1.54 0.39
N VAL A 74 -1.73 -2.28 -0.50
CA VAL A 74 -0.26 -2.41 -0.56
C VAL A 74 0.33 -1.39 -1.55
N PRO A 75 1.64 -1.06 -1.47
CA PRO A 75 2.31 -0.15 -2.43
C PRO A 75 2.09 -0.54 -3.89
N ILE A 76 2.15 0.43 -4.82
CA ILE A 76 2.08 0.13 -6.26
C ILE A 76 3.41 -0.39 -6.80
N GLU A 77 4.54 0.23 -6.45
CA GLU A 77 5.79 -0.06 -7.12
C GLU A 77 6.46 -1.31 -6.55
N LYS A 78 6.81 -2.26 -7.44
CA LYS A 78 7.48 -3.52 -7.08
C LYS A 78 8.77 -3.32 -6.24
N SER A 79 9.46 -2.19 -6.43
CA SER A 79 10.60 -1.73 -5.62
C SER A 79 10.24 -1.48 -4.17
N ASP A 80 9.07 -0.94 -3.89
CA ASP A 80 8.59 -0.60 -2.54
C ASP A 80 8.19 -1.84 -1.74
N TYR A 81 7.84 -2.94 -2.42
CA TYR A 81 7.57 -4.24 -1.78
C TYR A 81 8.82 -4.87 -1.19
N LYS A 82 10.03 -4.49 -1.62
CA LYS A 82 11.25 -5.24 -1.27
C LYS A 82 11.49 -5.37 0.24
N ASN A 83 10.85 -4.54 1.05
CA ASN A 83 10.93 -4.58 2.52
C ASN A 83 9.56 -4.51 3.21
N GLN A 84 8.47 -4.80 2.50
CA GLN A 84 7.10 -4.69 3.03
C GLN A 84 6.30 -5.94 2.71
N ASN A 85 5.47 -6.39 3.66
CA ASN A 85 4.77 -7.68 3.61
C ASN A 85 5.73 -8.87 3.61
N ILE A 86 6.82 -8.76 4.35
CA ILE A 86 7.88 -9.78 4.37
C ILE A 86 7.87 -10.55 5.69
N LEU A 87 8.16 -11.84 5.55
CA LEU A 87 8.57 -12.72 6.63
C LEU A 87 10.05 -13.05 6.48
N VAL A 88 10.84 -12.76 7.52
CA VAL A 88 12.22 -13.20 7.64
C VAL A 88 12.32 -14.26 8.72
N LYS A 89 12.95 -15.39 8.41
CA LYS A 89 13.18 -16.49 9.36
C LYS A 89 14.67 -16.62 9.67
N GLU A 90 15.02 -16.53 10.95
CA GLU A 90 16.39 -16.65 11.45
C GLU A 90 16.41 -17.60 12.65
N GLY A 91 16.79 -18.85 12.41
CA GLY A 91 16.66 -19.91 13.42
C GLY A 91 15.21 -20.07 13.85
N ASN A 92 14.94 -19.95 15.16
CA ASN A 92 13.59 -19.98 15.73
C ASN A 92 12.94 -18.59 15.84
N THR A 93 13.55 -17.55 15.27
CA THR A 93 12.98 -16.20 15.26
C THR A 93 12.26 -15.92 13.95
N LEU A 94 11.02 -15.46 14.04
CA LEU A 94 10.25 -14.95 12.91
C LEU A 94 10.15 -13.42 13.01
N SER A 95 10.47 -12.71 11.94
CA SER A 95 10.31 -11.26 11.87
C SER A 95 9.32 -10.90 10.76
N PHE A 96 8.27 -10.18 11.11
CA PHE A 96 7.19 -9.77 10.24
C PHE A 96 7.20 -8.26 10.04
N TYR A 97 7.00 -7.84 8.80
CA TYR A 97 6.91 -6.45 8.42
C TYR A 97 5.71 -6.29 7.50
N ALA A 98 4.75 -5.44 7.87
CA ALA A 98 3.62 -5.13 7.01
C ALA A 98 3.38 -3.63 6.99
N LEU A 99 2.95 -3.12 5.82
CA LEU A 99 2.54 -1.75 5.61
C LEU A 99 1.23 -1.76 4.82
N ARG A 100 0.23 -1.01 5.28
CA ARG A 100 -1.05 -0.82 4.60
C ARG A 100 -1.35 0.65 4.45
N PHE A 101 -1.79 1.03 3.25
CA PHE A 101 -2.33 2.35 2.96
C PHE A 101 -3.85 2.35 3.17
N LEU A 102 -4.36 3.53 3.55
CA LEU A 102 -5.79 3.79 3.68
C LEU A 102 -6.47 3.88 2.31
N TYR A 103 -5.77 4.45 1.34
CA TYR A 103 -6.22 4.65 -0.04
C TYR A 103 -5.26 3.95 -1.02
N LEU A 104 -5.58 3.97 -2.32
CA LEU A 104 -5.07 3.08 -3.39
C LEU A 104 -3.57 3.11 -3.79
N PRO A 105 -2.55 3.63 -3.12
CA PRO A 105 -1.36 4.20 -3.82
C PRO A 105 -1.57 4.81 -5.26
N GLY A 106 -0.85 5.89 -5.61
CA GLY A 106 -0.98 6.54 -6.94
C GLY A 106 -2.11 7.57 -7.13
N ASP A 107 -2.90 7.88 -6.11
CA ASP A 107 -3.65 9.16 -6.05
C ASP A 107 -2.76 10.24 -5.42
N THR A 108 -2.93 11.47 -5.86
CA THR A 108 -2.13 12.66 -5.52
C THR A 108 -2.11 13.06 -4.03
N ARG A 109 -2.86 12.37 -3.17
CA ARG A 109 -3.03 12.67 -1.73
C ARG A 109 -2.68 11.50 -0.80
N GLN A 110 -1.96 10.49 -1.29
CA GLN A 110 -1.85 9.20 -0.62
C GLN A 110 -0.57 9.03 0.18
N GLU A 111 -0.61 9.56 1.39
CA GLU A 111 0.46 9.36 2.37
C GLU A 111 -0.04 8.60 3.61
N SER A 112 -1.37 8.56 3.84
CA SER A 112 -1.95 7.88 5.00
C SER A 112 -1.68 6.38 4.99
N ASN A 113 -0.80 5.92 5.88
CA ASN A 113 -0.46 4.52 6.02
C ASN A 113 -0.17 4.13 7.46
N ILE A 114 -0.28 2.83 7.72
CA ILE A 114 0.15 2.20 8.97
C ILE A 114 1.12 1.07 8.65
N SER A 115 2.18 0.97 9.44
CA SER A 115 3.11 -0.16 9.37
C SER A 115 3.51 -0.65 10.76
N PHE A 116 3.95 -1.89 10.82
CA PHE A 116 4.47 -2.47 12.05
C PHE A 116 5.65 -3.40 11.77
N ARG A 117 6.44 -3.65 12.83
CA ARG A 117 7.48 -4.68 12.86
C ARG A 117 7.29 -5.56 14.09
N LEU A 118 6.89 -6.81 13.86
CA LEU A 118 6.68 -7.82 14.91
C LEU A 118 7.78 -8.88 14.83
N LYS A 119 8.40 -9.19 15.96
CA LYS A 119 9.27 -10.35 16.14
C LYS A 119 8.60 -11.39 17.02
N VAL A 120 8.76 -12.65 16.65
CA VAL A 120 8.36 -13.82 17.43
C VAL A 120 9.64 -14.60 17.70
N ILE A 121 10.15 -14.46 18.91
CA ILE A 121 11.34 -15.15 19.40
C ILE A 121 10.91 -16.53 19.89
N ASP A 122 11.73 -17.56 19.66
CA ASP A 122 11.45 -18.95 20.03
C ASP A 122 10.07 -19.42 19.50
N ALA A 123 9.80 -19.14 18.23
CA ALA A 123 8.53 -19.46 17.58
C ALA A 123 8.21 -20.96 17.68
N ASN A 124 6.96 -21.28 18.04
CA ASN A 124 6.46 -22.63 18.28
C ASN A 124 7.15 -23.38 19.45
N LEU A 125 7.85 -22.68 20.34
CA LEU A 125 8.43 -23.25 21.57
C LEU A 125 7.71 -22.72 22.82
N PRO A 126 7.83 -23.39 23.98
CA PRO A 126 7.24 -22.91 25.24
C PRO A 126 7.78 -21.54 25.70
N THR A 127 8.96 -21.13 25.22
CA THR A 127 9.59 -19.84 25.53
C THR A 127 9.20 -18.74 24.53
N GLN A 128 8.21 -18.98 23.67
CA GLN A 128 7.80 -18.04 22.63
C GLN A 128 7.48 -16.66 23.22
N LYS A 129 8.12 -15.62 22.67
CA LYS A 129 7.92 -14.22 23.07
C LYS A 129 7.61 -13.37 21.85
N LEU A 130 6.57 -12.55 21.97
CA LEU A 130 6.22 -11.56 20.98
C LEU A 130 6.82 -10.21 21.38
N VAL A 131 7.49 -9.56 20.43
CA VAL A 131 8.10 -8.25 20.59
C VAL A 131 7.66 -7.40 19.41
N MET A 132 6.91 -6.33 19.66
CA MET A 132 6.68 -5.32 18.66
C MET A 132 7.84 -4.33 18.78
N ASP A 133 8.60 -4.15 17.71
CA ASP A 133 9.69 -3.17 17.71
C ASP A 133 9.14 -1.76 17.46
N ARG A 134 8.14 -1.65 16.59
CA ARG A 134 7.60 -0.36 16.14
C ARG A 134 6.23 -0.47 15.52
N VAL A 135 5.40 0.54 15.76
CA VAL A 135 4.19 0.86 14.98
C VAL A 135 4.35 2.28 14.43
N ASN A 136 4.24 2.45 13.12
CA ASN A 136 4.24 3.79 12.50
C ASN A 136 2.86 4.08 11.94
N ILE A 137 2.36 5.28 12.19
CA ILE A 137 1.16 5.83 11.55
C ILE A 137 1.59 7.14 10.89
N ASN A 138 1.48 7.20 9.58
CA ASN A 138 1.93 8.36 8.81
C ASN A 138 0.72 9.09 8.21
N GLU A 139 0.72 10.41 8.29
CA GLU A 139 -0.20 11.32 7.60
C GLU A 139 -1.68 10.92 7.73
N PHE A 140 -2.10 10.45 8.91
CA PHE A 140 -3.46 9.98 9.13
C PHE A 140 -4.36 11.09 9.66
N ALA A 141 -5.24 11.60 8.79
CA ALA A 141 -6.20 12.64 9.17
C ALA A 141 -7.35 12.07 10.02
N ILE A 142 -7.52 12.59 11.22
CA ILE A 142 -8.66 12.31 12.08
C ILE A 142 -9.63 13.49 11.98
N VAL A 143 -10.72 13.29 11.23
CA VAL A 143 -11.79 14.28 11.04
C VAL A 143 -12.95 13.97 11.97
N ASN A 144 -13.40 14.97 12.73
CA ASN A 144 -14.47 14.83 13.72
C ASN A 144 -15.79 15.40 13.19
N GLU A 145 -16.88 15.21 13.95
CA GLU A 145 -18.23 15.66 13.57
C GLU A 145 -18.34 17.19 13.44
N ASP A 146 -17.55 17.95 14.21
CA ASP A 146 -17.46 19.41 14.12
C ASP A 146 -16.58 19.90 12.95
N LEU A 147 -16.19 18.99 12.05
CA LEU A 147 -15.33 19.19 10.88
C LEU A 147 -13.92 19.68 11.20
N LYS A 148 -13.54 19.79 12.48
CA LYS A 148 -12.13 20.00 12.83
C LYS A 148 -11.38 18.68 12.74
N TYR A 149 -10.12 18.79 12.35
CA TYR A 149 -9.25 17.66 12.12
C TYR A 149 -7.85 17.92 12.66
N PHE A 150 -7.11 16.84 12.84
CA PHE A 150 -5.68 16.85 13.07
C PHE A 150 -5.06 15.66 12.32
N PHE A 151 -3.75 15.70 12.12
CA PHE A 151 -3.00 14.58 11.55
C PHE A 151 -2.26 13.87 12.67
N LEU A 152 -2.24 12.54 12.58
CA LEU A 152 -1.34 11.69 13.34
C LEU A 152 -0.18 11.28 12.43
N ASN A 153 1.04 11.64 12.81
CA ASN A 153 2.26 11.32 12.08
C ASN A 153 3.37 10.89 13.04
N ASP A 154 3.22 9.68 13.58
CA ASP A 154 3.99 9.19 14.71
C ASP A 154 4.61 7.82 14.48
N SER A 155 5.74 7.60 15.17
CA SER A 155 6.46 6.33 15.24
C SER A 155 6.58 5.91 16.70
N PHE A 156 5.81 4.90 17.10
CA PHE A 156 5.79 4.39 18.46
C PHE A 156 6.76 3.20 18.61
N ASN A 157 7.86 3.39 19.34
CA ASN A 157 8.69 2.28 19.78
C ASN A 157 8.11 1.69 21.08
N THR A 158 7.50 0.53 20.95
CA THR A 158 6.76 -0.12 22.04
C THR A 158 7.65 -0.75 23.11
N ASP A 159 8.96 -0.76 22.90
CA ASP A 159 9.98 -1.18 23.88
C ASP A 159 10.75 0.02 24.49
N SER A 160 10.43 1.26 24.10
CA SER A 160 11.07 2.49 24.60
C SER A 160 10.20 3.22 25.60
N VAL A 161 10.74 3.48 26.79
CA VAL A 161 10.09 4.37 27.79
C VAL A 161 10.02 5.83 27.36
N ASN A 162 10.83 6.24 26.37
CA ASN A 162 10.90 7.65 25.96
C ASN A 162 9.81 8.05 24.94
N ASP A 163 9.03 7.08 24.46
CA ASP A 163 8.03 7.32 23.41
C ASP A 163 6.62 7.53 24.01
N GLY A 164 6.51 7.67 25.33
CA GLY A 164 5.23 7.82 26.04
C GLY A 164 4.30 6.62 25.93
N VAL A 165 4.82 5.47 25.51
CA VAL A 165 4.02 4.26 25.28
C VAL A 165 3.87 3.48 26.58
N THR A 166 2.62 3.25 27.00
CA THR A 166 2.31 2.42 28.17
C THR A 166 1.28 1.35 27.87
N ASN A 167 1.18 0.35 28.75
CA ASN A 167 0.18 -0.73 28.65
C ASN A 167 0.18 -1.50 27.32
N PHE A 168 1.35 -1.61 26.67
CA PHE A 168 1.47 -2.35 25.41
C PHE A 168 1.10 -3.83 25.60
N LYS A 169 0.23 -4.33 24.73
CA LYS A 169 -0.24 -5.72 24.72
C LYS A 169 -0.38 -6.23 23.30
N ILE A 170 -0.05 -7.51 23.11
CA ILE A 170 -0.43 -8.30 21.94
C ILE A 170 -1.30 -9.45 22.40
N SER A 171 -2.40 -9.70 21.68
CA SER A 171 -3.31 -10.81 21.94
C SER A 171 -3.73 -11.49 20.63
N ASN A 172 -4.31 -12.69 20.74
CA ASN A 172 -4.87 -13.45 19.61
C ASN A 172 -3.88 -13.66 18.46
N TYR A 173 -2.59 -13.83 18.77
CA TYR A 173 -1.58 -14.12 17.77
C TYR A 173 -1.79 -15.50 17.14
N ASN A 174 -1.81 -15.53 15.82
CA ASN A 174 -1.85 -16.73 15.01
C ASN A 174 -1.06 -16.50 13.72
N PHE A 175 -0.17 -17.43 13.39
CA PHE A 175 0.56 -17.39 12.13
C PHE A 175 0.47 -18.76 11.43
N ASN A 176 0.03 -18.75 10.18
CA ASN A 176 -0.08 -19.94 9.35
C ASN A 176 1.00 -19.92 8.26
N GLU A 177 2.05 -20.72 8.46
CA GLU A 177 3.19 -20.79 7.54
C GLU A 177 2.82 -21.19 6.11
N LYS A 178 1.77 -22.00 5.92
CA LYS A 178 1.36 -22.48 4.59
C LYS A 178 0.70 -21.39 3.76
N THR A 179 0.00 -20.46 4.42
CA THR A 179 -0.79 -19.41 3.76
C THR A 179 -0.15 -18.03 3.87
N GLY A 180 0.88 -17.87 4.71
CA GLY A 180 1.43 -16.57 5.06
C GLY A 180 0.48 -15.71 5.90
N LYS A 181 -0.64 -16.27 6.37
CA LYS A 181 -1.66 -15.52 7.11
C LYS A 181 -1.18 -15.24 8.53
N LEU A 182 -1.03 -13.96 8.86
CA LEU A 182 -0.68 -13.44 10.18
C LEU A 182 -1.86 -12.66 10.75
N GLN A 183 -2.28 -13.04 11.95
CA GLN A 183 -3.37 -12.40 12.68
C GLN A 183 -2.94 -12.10 14.11
N PHE A 184 -3.25 -10.91 14.61
CA PHE A 184 -3.12 -10.55 16.03
C PHE A 184 -3.81 -9.22 16.31
N VAL A 185 -3.99 -8.90 17.59
CA VAL A 185 -4.44 -7.58 18.03
C VAL A 185 -3.34 -6.96 18.88
N PHE A 186 -2.96 -5.72 18.58
CA PHE A 186 -2.10 -4.92 19.45
C PHE A 186 -2.90 -3.77 20.08
N SER A 187 -2.51 -3.36 21.28
CA SER A 187 -3.06 -2.18 21.94
C SER A 187 -2.02 -1.52 22.84
N PHE A 188 -2.04 -0.19 22.93
CA PHE A 188 -1.24 0.58 23.86
C PHE A 188 -1.85 1.96 24.10
N ASN A 189 -1.37 2.64 25.14
CA ASN A 189 -1.65 4.04 25.39
C ASN A 189 -0.44 4.89 25.01
N VAL A 190 -0.68 6.13 24.62
CA VAL A 190 0.33 7.15 24.37
C VAL A 190 0.02 8.35 25.25
N ASP A 191 1.00 8.78 26.03
CA ASP A 191 0.89 9.95 26.90
C ASP A 191 0.72 11.23 26.06
N GLY A 192 -0.03 12.21 26.59
CA GLY A 192 -0.34 13.46 25.91
C GLY A 192 0.87 14.28 25.45
N GLU A 193 1.99 14.19 26.17
CA GLU A 193 3.24 14.88 25.81
C GLU A 193 3.91 14.31 24.55
N ASN A 194 3.49 13.12 24.10
CA ASN A 194 4.10 12.34 23.03
C ASN A 194 3.17 12.14 21.83
N ASN A 195 2.17 13.02 21.65
CA ASN A 195 1.31 13.03 20.46
C ASN A 195 0.75 14.44 20.17
N GLU A 196 0.21 14.67 18.98
CA GLU A 196 -0.19 16.01 18.49
C GLU A 196 -1.44 16.58 19.19
N THR A 197 -2.18 15.75 19.94
CA THR A 197 -3.38 16.22 20.64
C THR A 197 -3.08 16.88 21.97
N GLY A 198 -1.89 16.69 22.53
CA GLY A 198 -1.54 17.13 23.88
C GLY A 198 -2.28 16.37 25.00
N ASN A 199 -3.01 15.31 24.66
CA ASN A 199 -3.81 14.52 25.60
C ASN A 199 -3.54 13.02 25.41
N ASP A 200 -3.75 12.26 26.48
CA ASP A 200 -3.57 10.81 26.41
C ASP A 200 -4.50 10.18 25.38
N MET A 201 -3.99 9.17 24.67
CA MET A 201 -4.74 8.43 23.66
C MET A 201 -4.50 6.93 23.79
N ALA A 202 -5.48 6.15 23.35
CA ALA A 202 -5.38 4.70 23.23
C ALA A 202 -5.39 4.31 21.75
N ILE A 203 -4.44 3.46 21.35
CA ILE A 203 -4.28 2.94 20.00
C ILE A 203 -4.53 1.43 20.04
N ILE A 204 -5.40 0.95 19.16
CA ILE A 204 -5.75 -0.46 19.01
C ILE A 204 -5.65 -0.82 17.52
N GLY A 205 -4.90 -1.87 17.20
CA GLY A 205 -4.80 -2.38 15.84
C GLY A 205 -5.19 -3.85 15.76
N ASN A 206 -6.16 -4.17 14.91
CA ASN A 206 -6.50 -5.54 14.55
C ASN A 206 -5.88 -5.88 13.19
N VAL A 207 -4.92 -6.80 13.22
CA VAL A 207 -4.11 -7.19 12.08
C VAL A 207 -4.64 -8.51 11.53
N ASP A 208 -4.98 -8.53 10.24
CA ASP A 208 -5.23 -9.73 9.45
C ASP A 208 -4.58 -9.53 8.08
N VAL A 209 -3.33 -9.99 7.95
CA VAL A 209 -2.50 -9.75 6.77
C VAL A 209 -1.90 -11.05 6.22
N VAL A 210 -1.51 -11.00 4.95
CA VAL A 210 -0.70 -12.03 4.30
C VAL A 210 0.70 -11.49 4.09
N VAL A 211 1.69 -12.20 4.64
CA VAL A 211 3.12 -11.95 4.44
C VAL A 211 3.72 -12.97 3.48
N LEU A 212 4.86 -12.62 2.89
CA LEU A 212 5.58 -13.37 1.85
C LEU A 212 6.95 -13.84 2.33
#